data_AF-A0A258BU19-F1
#
_entry.id   AF-A0A258BU19-F1
#
_cell.length_a   1.000
_cell.length_b   1.000
_cell.length_c   1.000
_cell.angle_alpha   90.00
_cell.angle_beta   90.00
_cell.angle_gamma   90.00
#
_symmetry.space_group_name_H-M   'P 1'
#
loop_
_entity.id
_entity.type
_entity.pdbx_description
1 polymer ?
#
loop_
_entity_poly.entity_id
_entity_poly.type
_entity_poly.pdbx_seq_one_letter_code
_entity_poly.pdbx_strand_id
1 'polypeptide(L)'
;MEMMERPFFSLSKGKRTEPIDYCVRNGTTEIRVRVTANAETGMATIWDADILIWAASQVREAMTRGVPTSRRFRVSLYELLRAIGRPTGGAEYGRIVEALRRLKGTVIETTIRQKGTRPQGFGWIEEWSAPTDEEGRSLGIE
;
A
#
# COMPACT_ATOMS: atom_id res chain seq x y z
N MET A 1 8.81 10.77 -10.74
CA MET A 1 9.15 9.37 -10.39
C MET A 1 10.09 9.39 -9.18
N GLU A 2 9.60 9.88 -8.03
CA GLU A 2 10.43 10.22 -6.84
C GLU A 2 10.18 9.24 -5.67
N MET A 3 9.30 8.26 -5.87
CA MET A 3 8.82 7.32 -4.83
C MET A 3 9.67 6.04 -4.75
N MET A 4 10.50 5.76 -5.76
CA MET A 4 11.43 4.61 -5.77
C MET A 4 12.82 4.95 -5.20
N GLU A 5 13.17 6.23 -5.03
CA GLU A 5 14.45 6.64 -4.43
C GLU A 5 14.42 6.63 -2.89
N ARG A 6 13.23 6.56 -2.29
CA ARG A 6 13.03 6.62 -0.84
C ARG A 6 12.37 5.32 -0.36
N PRO A 7 12.94 4.62 0.62
CA PRO A 7 12.50 3.27 0.98
C PRO A 7 11.22 3.33 1.82
N PHE A 8 10.06 3.41 1.16
CA PHE A 8 8.74 3.32 1.81
C PHE A 8 8.22 1.89 1.95
N PHE A 9 8.87 0.93 1.29
CA PHE A 9 8.51 -0.47 1.26
C PHE A 9 9.71 -1.34 1.62
N SER A 10 9.42 -2.52 2.18
CA SER A 10 10.41 -3.58 2.29
C SER A 10 10.74 -4.15 0.90
N LEU A 11 12.04 -4.21 0.59
CA LEU A 11 12.54 -4.91 -0.60
C LEU A 11 12.72 -6.43 -0.36
N SER A 12 12.59 -6.89 0.89
CA SER A 12 12.69 -8.30 1.23
C SER A 12 11.39 -9.03 0.87
N LYS A 13 11.53 -10.28 0.43
CA LYS A 13 10.41 -11.23 0.28
C LYS A 13 9.93 -11.77 1.64
N GLY A 14 10.74 -11.67 2.69
CA GLY A 14 10.42 -12.13 4.03
C GLY A 14 9.74 -11.07 4.89
N LYS A 15 9.09 -11.51 5.97
CA LYS A 15 8.48 -10.63 6.98
C LYS A 15 9.57 -9.76 7.60
N ARG A 16 9.47 -8.44 7.37
CA ARG A 16 10.31 -7.43 8.01
C ARG A 16 9.50 -6.71 9.08
N THR A 17 9.98 -6.73 10.32
CA THR A 17 9.45 -5.94 11.43
C THR A 17 10.41 -4.84 11.87
N GLU A 18 11.68 -4.97 11.49
CA GLU A 18 12.69 -3.95 11.75
C GLU A 18 12.37 -2.67 10.94
N PRO A 19 12.34 -1.50 11.60
CA PRO A 19 12.09 -0.24 10.93
C PRO A 19 13.04 0.03 9.77
N ILE A 20 12.59 0.88 8.84
CA ILE A 20 13.47 1.53 7.88
C ILE A 20 13.63 2.97 8.36
N ASP A 21 14.86 3.38 8.67
CA ASP A 21 15.20 4.78 8.91
C ASP A 21 16.07 5.26 7.73
N TYR A 22 15.60 6.30 7.04
CA TYR A 22 16.26 6.88 5.89
C TYR A 22 16.35 8.40 6.05
N CYS A 23 17.56 8.93 5.84
CA CYS A 23 17.83 10.36 5.93
C CYS A 23 18.68 10.78 4.73
N VAL A 24 18.22 11.79 3.97
CA VAL A 24 18.97 12.37 2.87
C VAL A 24 18.91 13.89 2.93
N ARG A 25 20.03 14.52 2.59
CA ARG A 25 20.15 15.98 2.45
C ARG A 25 19.98 16.38 0.99
N ASN A 26 19.03 17.26 0.72
CA ASN A 26 18.85 17.91 -0.58
C ASN A 26 19.13 19.41 -0.41
N GLY A 27 20.36 19.82 -0.72
CA GLY A 27 20.85 21.16 -0.42
C GLY A 27 20.85 21.45 1.08
N THR A 28 20.11 22.47 1.51
CA THR A 28 19.97 22.86 2.93
C THR A 28 18.86 22.11 3.67
N THR A 29 18.06 21.30 2.98
CA THR A 29 16.91 20.61 3.59
C THR A 29 17.24 19.15 3.88
N GLU A 30 16.98 18.70 5.11
CA GLU A 30 17.09 17.30 5.51
C GLU A 30 15.73 16.60 5.42
N ILE A 31 15.67 15.54 4.64
CA ILE A 31 14.49 14.69 4.47
C ILE A 31 14.70 13.44 5.33
N ARG A 32 13.76 13.19 6.24
CA ARG A 32 13.70 11.96 7.05
C ARG A 32 12.47 11.15 6.66
N VAL A 33 12.66 9.84 6.56
CA VAL A 33 11.60 8.84 6.35
C VAL A 33 11.85 7.73 7.36
N ARG A 34 10.85 7.43 8.17
CA ARG A 34 10.82 6.28 9.05
C ARG A 34 9.62 5.42 8.68
N VAL A 35 9.85 4.14 8.40
CA VAL A 35 8.78 3.19 8.12
C VAL A 35 8.78 2.16 9.24
N THR A 36 7.63 2.01 9.88
CA THR A 36 7.42 1.04 10.95
C THR A 36 6.37 0.01 10.52
N ALA A 37 6.49 -1.18 11.08
CA ALA A 37 5.68 -2.32 10.74
C ALA A 37 4.98 -2.87 11.97
N ASN A 38 3.76 -3.37 11.77
CA ASN A 38 3.09 -4.18 12.76
C ASN A 38 3.86 -5.51 12.97
N ALA A 39 3.99 -5.93 14.23
CA ALA A 39 4.77 -7.11 14.60
C ALA A 39 4.17 -8.43 14.09
N GLU A 40 2.85 -8.51 13.88
CA GLU A 40 2.13 -9.68 13.39
C GLU A 40 2.19 -9.76 11.86
N THR A 41 1.88 -8.67 11.16
CA THR A 41 1.73 -8.67 9.70
C THR A 41 3.03 -8.35 8.96
N GLY A 42 3.93 -7.58 9.58
CA GLY A 42 5.15 -7.08 8.97
C GLY A 42 4.94 -5.87 8.04
N MET A 43 6.04 -5.39 7.47
CA MET A 43 6.06 -4.23 6.59
C MET A 43 5.54 -4.54 5.20
N ALA A 44 4.79 -3.61 4.61
CA ALA A 44 4.41 -3.65 3.21
C ALA A 44 5.65 -3.79 2.32
N THR A 45 5.57 -4.71 1.36
CA THR A 45 6.63 -5.02 0.41
C THR A 45 6.40 -4.28 -0.90
N ILE A 46 7.43 -4.22 -1.75
CA ILE A 46 7.29 -3.66 -3.09
C ILE A 46 6.20 -4.34 -3.94
N TRP A 47 5.91 -5.61 -3.66
CA TRP A 47 4.83 -6.35 -4.34
C TRP A 47 3.45 -5.85 -3.92
N ASP A 48 3.30 -5.38 -2.68
CA ASP A 48 2.02 -4.87 -2.19
C ASP A 48 1.68 -3.51 -2.83
N ALA A 49 2.70 -2.80 -3.35
CA ALA A 49 2.53 -1.52 -4.03
C ALA A 49 1.70 -1.63 -5.31
N ASP A 50 1.62 -2.80 -5.95
CA ASP A 50 0.78 -3.01 -7.14
C ASP A 50 -0.69 -2.67 -6.88
N ILE A 51 -1.20 -2.98 -5.67
CA ILE A 51 -2.57 -2.66 -5.26
C ILE A 51 -2.77 -1.15 -5.18
N LEU A 52 -1.78 -0.42 -4.66
CA LEU A 52 -1.84 1.05 -4.56
C LEU A 52 -1.74 1.71 -5.93
N ILE A 53 -0.91 1.16 -6.82
CA ILE A 53 -0.77 1.63 -8.22
C ILE A 53 -2.08 1.43 -8.97
N TRP A 54 -2.73 0.27 -8.80
CA TRP A 54 -4.07 0.03 -9.33
C TRP A 54 -5.08 1.04 -8.80
N ALA A 55 -5.18 1.23 -7.48
CA ALA A 55 -6.13 2.17 -6.87
C ALA A 55 -5.90 3.62 -7.36
N ALA A 56 -4.64 4.06 -7.44
CA ALA A 56 -4.29 5.38 -7.98
C ALA A 56 -4.68 5.52 -9.46
N SER A 57 -4.60 4.44 -10.23
CA SER A 57 -5.04 4.41 -11.63
C SER A 57 -6.56 4.58 -11.75
N GLN A 58 -7.34 3.94 -10.87
CA GLN A 58 -8.80 4.13 -10.82
C GLN A 58 -9.17 5.59 -10.48
N VAL A 59 -8.47 6.22 -9.53
CA VAL A 59 -8.69 7.65 -9.21
C VAL A 59 -8.40 8.52 -10.42
N ARG A 60 -7.26 8.30 -11.09
CA ARG A 60 -6.87 9.07 -12.27
C ARG A 60 -7.89 8.90 -13.40
N GLU A 61 -8.34 7.68 -13.66
CA GLU A 61 -9.36 7.41 -14.68
C GLU A 61 -10.69 8.12 -14.37
N ALA A 62 -11.13 8.10 -13.11
CA ALA A 62 -12.32 8.84 -12.67
C ALA A 62 -12.17 10.35 -12.91
N MET A 63 -11.00 10.91 -12.58
CA MET A 63 -10.69 12.32 -12.85
C MET A 63 -10.72 12.64 -14.35
N THR A 64 -10.10 11.78 -15.19
CA THR A 64 -10.09 11.96 -16.65
C THR A 64 -11.50 11.92 -17.25
N ARG A 65 -12.40 11.10 -16.69
CA ARG A 65 -13.80 11.00 -17.11
C ARG A 65 -14.70 12.08 -16.51
N GLY A 66 -14.17 12.94 -15.65
CA GLY A 66 -14.95 13.99 -14.97
C GLY A 66 -15.99 13.45 -13.98
N VAL A 67 -15.83 12.22 -13.50
CA VAL A 67 -16.73 11.63 -12.49
C VAL A 67 -16.17 11.83 -11.07
N PRO A 68 -17.02 11.89 -10.04
CA PRO A 68 -16.56 12.03 -8.66
C PRO A 68 -15.56 10.92 -8.26
N THR A 69 -14.47 11.33 -7.61
CA THR A 69 -13.49 10.38 -7.07
C THR A 69 -13.94 9.87 -5.70
N SER A 70 -13.69 8.58 -5.43
CA SER A 70 -13.94 7.95 -4.13
C SER A 70 -12.63 7.52 -3.49
N ARG A 71 -12.58 7.54 -2.16
CA ARG A 71 -11.46 7.00 -1.36
C ARG A 71 -11.68 5.55 -0.92
N ARG A 72 -12.86 4.99 -1.21
CA ARG A 72 -13.21 3.58 -1.02
C ARG A 72 -13.39 2.92 -2.39
N PHE A 73 -12.81 1.75 -2.57
CA PHE A 73 -12.84 1.00 -3.81
C PHE A 73 -13.43 -0.37 -3.53
N ARG A 74 -14.50 -0.74 -4.23
CA ARG A 74 -15.01 -2.11 -4.20
C ARG A 74 -14.71 -2.78 -5.52
N VAL A 75 -14.05 -3.94 -5.47
CA VAL A 75 -13.63 -4.67 -6.67
C VAL A 75 -13.74 -6.18 -6.42
N SER A 76 -14.04 -6.95 -7.46
CA SER A 76 -13.89 -8.40 -7.33
C SER A 76 -12.40 -8.76 -7.24
N LEU A 77 -12.08 -9.80 -6.48
CA LEU A 77 -10.70 -10.30 -6.40
C LEU A 77 -10.14 -10.64 -7.79
N TYR A 78 -10.97 -11.26 -8.64
CA TYR A 78 -10.57 -11.66 -9.99
C TYR A 78 -10.15 -10.46 -10.84
N GLU A 79 -10.96 -9.38 -10.85
CA GLU A 79 -10.63 -8.15 -11.58
C GLU A 79 -9.38 -7.49 -11.04
N LEU A 80 -9.22 -7.42 -9.71
CA LEU A 80 -8.02 -6.87 -9.09
C LEU A 80 -6.78 -7.65 -9.53
N LEU A 81 -6.77 -8.97 -9.37
CA LEU A 81 -5.65 -9.84 -9.73
C LEU A 81 -5.29 -9.71 -11.21
N ARG A 82 -6.29 -9.66 -12.10
CA ARG A 82 -6.10 -9.42 -13.53
C ARG A 82 -5.48 -8.04 -13.80
N ALA A 83 -5.95 -7.00 -13.11
CA ALA A 83 -5.49 -5.64 -13.31
C ALA A 83 -4.04 -5.43 -12.87
N ILE A 84 -3.62 -6.09 -11.78
CA ILE A 84 -2.23 -6.06 -11.30
C ILE A 84 -1.32 -7.14 -11.92
N GLY A 85 -1.82 -7.91 -12.89
CA GLY A 85 -1.04 -8.92 -13.61
C GLY A 85 -0.65 -10.15 -12.78
N ARG A 86 -1.41 -10.48 -11.72
CA ARG A 86 -1.19 -11.67 -10.90
C ARG A 86 -2.01 -12.86 -11.38
N PRO A 87 -1.56 -14.11 -11.08
CA PRO A 87 -2.37 -15.30 -11.29
C PRO A 87 -3.72 -15.21 -10.56
N THR A 88 -4.74 -15.92 -11.03
CA THR A 88 -6.10 -15.87 -10.47
C THR A 88 -6.45 -17.12 -9.65
N GLY A 89 -5.44 -17.84 -9.14
CA GLY A 89 -5.64 -19.06 -8.34
C GLY A 89 -6.04 -18.77 -6.89
N GLY A 90 -6.61 -19.76 -6.19
CA GLY A 90 -7.08 -19.60 -4.81
C GLY A 90 -6.01 -19.16 -3.80
N ALA A 91 -4.73 -19.54 -4.02
CA ALA A 91 -3.63 -19.09 -3.17
C ALA A 91 -3.40 -17.56 -3.25
N GLU A 92 -3.75 -16.93 -4.37
CA GLU A 92 -3.59 -15.49 -4.56
C GLU A 92 -4.59 -14.68 -3.76
N TYR A 93 -5.76 -15.24 -3.44
CA TYR A 93 -6.68 -14.63 -2.48
C TYR A 93 -5.98 -14.39 -1.14
N GLY A 94 -5.37 -15.44 -0.57
CA GLY A 94 -4.64 -15.35 0.69
C GLY A 94 -3.52 -14.31 0.63
N ARG A 95 -2.77 -14.29 -0.48
CA ARG A 95 -1.68 -13.31 -0.69
C ARG A 95 -2.18 -11.87 -0.77
N ILE A 96 -3.35 -11.62 -1.37
CA ILE A 96 -3.96 -10.30 -1.39
C ILE A 96 -4.43 -9.90 0.00
N VAL A 97 -5.06 -10.81 0.75
CA VAL A 97 -5.47 -10.54 2.13
C VAL A 97 -4.26 -10.22 3.01
N GLU A 98 -3.16 -10.96 2.87
CA GLU A 98 -1.91 -10.66 3.57
C GLU A 98 -1.29 -9.32 3.12
N ALA A 99 -1.38 -8.98 1.83
CA ALA A 99 -0.94 -7.68 1.31
C ALA A 99 -1.74 -6.53 1.95
N LEU A 100 -3.07 -6.64 2.00
CA LEU A 100 -3.94 -5.66 2.66
C LEU A 100 -3.59 -5.49 4.14
N ARG A 101 -3.35 -6.60 4.86
CA ARG A 101 -2.89 -6.59 6.26
C ARG A 101 -1.56 -5.86 6.43
N ARG A 102 -0.59 -6.08 5.55
CA ARG A 102 0.71 -5.38 5.57
C ARG A 102 0.57 -3.89 5.23
N LEU A 103 -0.24 -3.55 4.23
CA LEU A 103 -0.52 -2.17 3.84
C LEU A 103 -1.18 -1.40 4.99
N LYS A 104 -2.16 -1.99 5.67
CA LYS A 104 -2.81 -1.39 6.85
C LYS A 104 -1.86 -1.30 8.05
N GLY A 105 -0.99 -2.30 8.23
CA GLY A 105 -0.06 -2.40 9.35
C GLY A 105 1.25 -1.61 9.19
N THR A 106 1.44 -0.92 8.06
CA THR A 106 2.65 -0.13 7.80
C THR A 106 2.37 1.35 8.04
N VAL A 107 3.19 1.98 8.89
CA VAL A 107 3.11 3.41 9.18
C VAL A 107 4.37 4.10 8.66
N ILE A 108 4.17 5.16 7.89
CA ILE A 108 5.23 5.99 7.33
C ILE A 108 5.22 7.34 8.05
N GLU A 109 6.34 7.69 8.65
CA GLU A 109 6.60 9.01 9.21
C GLU A 109 7.62 9.74 8.33
N THR A 110 7.28 10.94 7.87
CA THR A 110 8.18 11.67 6.98
C THR A 110 8.09 13.19 7.11
N THR A 111 9.20 13.86 6.81
CA THR A 111 9.27 15.33 6.68
C THR A 111 9.10 15.82 5.24
N ILE A 112 8.93 14.94 4.24
CA ILE A 112 8.96 15.32 2.80
C ILE A 112 7.97 16.44 2.46
N ARG A 113 6.75 16.39 2.98
CA ARG A 113 5.69 17.36 2.66
C ARG A 113 5.82 18.68 3.42
N GLN A 114 6.69 18.74 4.43
CA GLN A 114 6.89 19.94 5.24
C GLN A 114 8.31 20.44 5.05
N LYS A 115 8.45 21.69 4.60
CA LYS A 115 9.74 22.38 4.52
C LYS A 115 10.30 22.68 5.93
N GLY A 116 10.62 21.65 6.69
CA GLY A 116 11.30 21.73 7.98
C GLY A 116 10.44 21.45 9.21
N THR A 117 10.98 20.59 10.08
CA THR A 117 10.74 20.36 11.52
C THR A 117 9.68 19.38 12.01
N ARG A 118 8.49 19.23 11.41
CA ARG A 118 7.47 18.30 11.97
C ARG A 118 7.26 17.07 11.08
N PRO A 119 7.56 15.86 11.57
CA PRO A 119 7.22 14.64 10.85
C PRO A 119 5.69 14.46 10.82
N GLN A 120 5.17 14.02 9.68
CA GLN A 120 3.79 13.57 9.53
C GLN A 120 3.78 12.04 9.39
N GLY A 121 2.94 11.39 10.19
CA GLY A 121 2.63 9.96 10.09
C GLY A 121 1.40 9.70 9.24
N PHE A 122 1.44 8.67 8.39
CA PHE A 122 0.27 8.13 7.69
C PHE A 122 0.45 6.63 7.40
N GLY A 123 -0.65 5.90 7.18
CA GLY A 123 -0.64 4.53 6.68
C GLY A 123 -0.94 4.48 5.18
N TRP A 124 -0.72 3.32 4.54
CA TRP A 124 -1.05 3.15 3.12
C TRP A 124 -2.55 3.06 2.86
N ILE A 125 -3.27 2.33 3.72
CA ILE A 125 -4.72 2.19 3.67
C ILE A 125 -5.30 2.34 5.09
N GLU A 126 -6.53 2.82 5.17
CA GLU A 126 -7.21 3.05 6.45
C GLU A 126 -8.14 1.91 6.85
N GLU A 127 -8.75 1.23 5.88
CA GLU A 127 -9.70 0.16 6.14
C GLU A 127 -9.61 -0.84 4.99
N TRP A 128 -9.90 -2.11 5.27
CA TRP A 128 -10.07 -3.12 4.24
C TRP A 128 -11.06 -4.18 4.71
N SER A 129 -11.76 -4.79 3.76
CA SER A 129 -12.56 -5.98 3.96
C SER A 129 -12.39 -6.94 2.80
N ALA A 130 -12.36 -8.24 3.09
CA ALA A 130 -12.33 -9.28 2.05
C ALA A 130 -13.22 -10.45 2.49
N PRO A 131 -14.56 -10.26 2.54
CA PRO A 131 -15.47 -11.29 3.01
C PRO A 131 -15.49 -12.51 2.09
N THR A 132 -15.78 -13.68 2.67
CA THR A 132 -16.03 -14.93 1.95
C THR A 132 -17.43 -15.44 2.22
N ASP A 133 -18.00 -16.20 1.30
CA ASP A 133 -19.21 -16.98 1.56
C ASP A 133 -18.92 -18.24 2.40
N GLU A 134 -19.96 -19.03 2.68
CA GLU A 134 -19.87 -20.28 3.45
C GLU A 134 -19.00 -21.35 2.77
N GLU A 135 -18.83 -21.26 1.45
CA GLU A 135 -17.99 -22.14 0.64
C GLU A 135 -16.55 -21.63 0.53
N GLY A 136 -16.22 -20.48 1.15
CA GLY A 136 -14.89 -19.85 1.12
C GLY A 136 -14.61 -19.07 -0.16
N ARG A 137 -15.61 -18.80 -1.00
CA ARG A 137 -15.46 -17.97 -2.21
C ARG A 137 -15.47 -16.50 -1.84
N SER A 138 -14.56 -15.74 -2.44
CA SER A 138 -14.45 -14.29 -2.23
C SER A 138 -15.70 -13.55 -2.68
N LEU A 139 -16.29 -12.75 -1.80
CA LEU A 139 -17.40 -11.83 -2.08
C LEU A 139 -16.92 -10.45 -2.58
N GLY A 140 -15.61 -10.31 -2.80
CA GLY A 140 -14.95 -9.09 -3.26
C GLY A 140 -14.02 -8.51 -2.20
N ILE A 141 -13.41 -7.40 -2.55
CA ILE A 141 -12.54 -6.61 -1.67
C ILE A 141 -13.08 -5.19 -1.64
N GLU A 142 -13.06 -4.58 -0.45
CA GLU A 142 -13.33 -3.16 -0.22
C GLU A 142 -12.21 -2.50 0.59
#